data_AF-A0A7Z0BHD7-F1
#
_entry.id   AF-A0A7Z0BHD7-F1
#
_cell.length_a   1.000
_cell.length_b   1.000
_cell.length_c   1.000
_cell.angle_alpha   90.00
_cell.angle_beta   90.00
_cell.angle_gamma   90.00
#
_symmetry.space_group_name_H-M   'P 1'
#
loop_
_entity.id
_entity.type
_entity.pdbx_description
1 polymer ?
#
loop_
_entity_poly.entity_id
_entity_poly.type
_entity_poly.pdbx_seq_one_letter_code
_entity_poly.pdbx_strand_id
1 'polypeptide(L)'
;MTEAADGASNVKALVYVASVSPDVGESVADLVTKFPGSALLTSVKMVPYPLDEGGTSMEQYIYQEKFPAVFAADVDPDTAELMAVTQRPPTEAAQTESVTRAAWKTIPSWTLITTQDMGVPPDLQRFLAKRAGSTTVEIEASHAVAVSQPGPVADLIDTAARATTR
;
A
#
# COMPACT_ATOMS: atom_id res chain seq x y z
N MET A 1 0.54 -8.18 3.97
CA MET A 1 1.03 -8.21 2.56
C MET A 1 2.41 -8.84 2.46
N THR A 2 3.43 -8.30 3.12
CA THR A 2 4.81 -8.84 3.11
C THR A 2 4.95 -10.24 3.72
N GLU A 3 4.15 -10.59 4.73
CA GLU A 3 4.17 -11.93 5.35
C GLU A 3 3.59 -13.04 4.46
N ALA A 4 2.53 -12.74 3.71
CA ALA A 4 1.67 -13.77 3.11
C ALA A 4 2.38 -14.65 2.07
N ALA A 5 3.45 -14.14 1.47
CA ALA A 5 4.24 -14.87 0.48
C ALA A 5 5.41 -15.67 1.09
N ASP A 6 5.69 -15.52 2.38
CA ASP A 6 6.78 -16.26 3.02
C ASP A 6 6.49 -17.76 3.02
N GLY A 7 7.45 -18.56 2.53
CA GLY A 7 7.30 -20.00 2.36
C GLY A 7 6.36 -20.46 1.24
N ALA A 8 5.71 -19.53 0.53
CA ALA A 8 4.82 -19.86 -0.58
C ALA A 8 5.62 -20.22 -1.85
N SER A 9 5.81 -21.51 -2.11
CA SER A 9 6.63 -22.01 -3.22
C SER A 9 6.10 -21.64 -4.62
N ASN A 10 4.82 -21.30 -4.71
CA ASN A 10 4.12 -20.84 -5.90
C ASN A 10 4.22 -19.32 -6.14
N VAL A 11 4.85 -18.55 -5.24
CA VAL A 11 5.12 -17.13 -5.44
C VAL A 11 6.54 -16.95 -5.98
N LYS A 12 6.67 -16.30 -7.14
CA LYS A 12 7.97 -16.11 -7.83
C LYS A 12 8.45 -14.66 -7.85
N ALA A 13 7.54 -13.71 -7.68
CA ALA A 13 7.82 -12.29 -7.69
C ALA A 13 6.87 -11.56 -6.72
N LEU A 14 7.34 -10.45 -6.15
CA LEU A 14 6.54 -9.51 -5.38
C LEU A 14 6.45 -8.18 -6.14
N VAL A 15 5.26 -7.62 -6.26
CA VAL A 15 5.06 -6.29 -6.86
C VAL A 15 4.37 -5.40 -5.83
N TYR A 16 5.08 -4.36 -5.40
CA TYR A 16 4.59 -3.35 -4.49
C TYR A 16 4.18 -2.11 -5.29
N VAL A 17 2.92 -1.69 -5.20
CA VAL A 17 2.39 -0.55 -5.96
C VAL A 17 1.95 0.51 -4.96
N ALA A 18 2.60 1.68 -4.95
CA ALA A 18 2.31 2.76 -3.99
C ALA A 18 2.26 2.28 -2.52
N SER A 19 3.08 1.28 -2.17
CA SER A 19 2.88 0.46 -0.97
C SER A 19 4.03 0.55 0.02
N VAL A 20 3.76 0.22 1.28
CA VAL A 20 4.81 -0.15 2.23
C VAL A 20 5.23 -1.62 2.06
N SER A 21 6.47 -1.94 2.44
CA SER A 21 7.00 -3.31 2.55
C SER A 21 7.73 -3.48 3.91
N PRO A 22 6.97 -3.73 5.01
CA PRO A 22 7.53 -3.79 6.36
C PRO A 22 8.59 -4.88 6.55
N ASP A 23 9.54 -4.66 7.46
CA ASP A 23 10.45 -5.68 7.97
C ASP A 23 9.96 -6.24 9.31
N VAL A 24 10.52 -7.36 9.75
CA VAL A 24 10.23 -7.98 11.04
C VAL A 24 10.29 -6.97 12.18
N GLY A 25 9.19 -6.86 12.93
CA GLY A 25 9.00 -5.91 14.01
C GLY A 25 8.34 -4.60 13.61
N GLU A 26 8.21 -4.28 12.32
CA GLU A 26 7.58 -3.05 11.83
C GLU A 26 6.10 -3.26 11.51
N SER A 27 5.27 -2.26 11.84
CA SER A 27 3.87 -2.17 11.40
C SER A 27 3.71 -1.14 10.26
N VAL A 28 2.53 -1.12 9.62
CA VAL A 28 2.21 -0.07 8.61
C VAL A 28 2.16 1.30 9.28
N ALA A 29 1.52 1.38 10.45
CA ALA A 29 1.36 2.61 11.22
C ALA A 29 2.72 3.23 11.61
N ASP A 30 3.69 2.42 12.00
CA ASP A 30 5.04 2.91 12.32
C ASP A 30 5.72 3.51 11.08
N LEU A 31 5.60 2.83 9.93
CA LEU A 31 6.31 3.21 8.71
C LEU A 31 5.80 4.52 8.12
N VAL A 32 4.49 4.73 8.07
CA VAL A 32 3.90 5.94 7.48
C VAL A 32 4.25 7.23 8.26
N THR A 33 4.74 7.10 9.50
CA THR A 33 5.25 8.23 10.30
C THR A 33 6.75 8.49 10.15
N LYS A 34 7.49 7.58 9.51
CA LYS A 34 8.95 7.61 9.46
C LYS A 34 9.52 8.75 8.62
N PHE A 35 8.75 9.22 7.65
CA PHE A 35 9.11 10.32 6.75
C PHE A 35 7.99 11.37 6.75
N PRO A 36 8.30 12.66 6.56
CA PRO A 36 7.28 13.69 6.40
C PRO A 36 6.47 13.47 5.11
N GLY A 37 5.29 14.08 5.03
CA GLY A 37 4.48 14.13 3.81
C GLY A 37 3.21 13.29 3.84
N SER A 38 3.04 12.39 4.82
CA SER A 38 1.79 11.64 4.94
C SER A 38 0.69 12.51 5.56
N ALA A 39 -0.43 12.65 4.86
CA ALA A 39 -1.66 13.23 5.38
C ALA A 39 -2.63 12.16 5.92
N LEU A 40 -2.26 10.87 5.83
CA LEU A 40 -3.17 9.76 6.13
C LEU A 40 -3.65 9.79 7.59
N LEU A 41 -2.73 9.93 8.55
CA LEU A 41 -3.05 9.85 9.98
C LEU A 41 -3.99 10.95 10.47
N THR A 42 -3.98 12.12 9.83
CA THR A 42 -4.90 13.24 10.15
C THR A 42 -6.17 13.22 9.29
N SER A 43 -6.30 12.23 8.41
CA SER A 43 -7.38 12.09 7.44
C SER A 43 -8.20 10.82 7.64
N VAL A 44 -7.95 10.05 8.70
CA VAL A 44 -8.71 8.85 9.03
C VAL A 44 -9.62 9.03 10.24
N LYS A 45 -10.71 8.26 10.26
CA LYS A 45 -11.58 8.03 11.42
C LYS A 45 -11.64 6.55 11.75
N MET A 46 -11.73 6.25 13.04
CA MET A 46 -11.98 4.89 13.52
C MET A 46 -13.48 4.63 13.52
N VAL A 47 -13.91 3.53 12.92
CA VAL A 47 -15.31 3.10 12.87
C VAL A 47 -15.42 1.71 13.49
N PRO A 48 -16.29 1.50 14.49
CA PRO A 48 -16.47 0.18 15.10
C PRO A 48 -17.20 -0.78 14.15
N TYR A 49 -16.80 -2.05 14.15
CA TYR A 49 -17.49 -3.13 13.46
C TYR A 49 -17.60 -4.39 14.35
N PRO A 50 -18.66 -5.20 14.23
CA PRO A 50 -18.83 -6.39 15.04
C PRO A 50 -17.89 -7.51 14.59
N LEU A 51 -17.40 -8.29 15.55
CA LEU A 51 -16.65 -9.53 15.27
C LEU A 51 -17.59 -10.74 15.26
N ASP A 52 -17.28 -11.73 14.44
CA ASP A 52 -18.10 -12.96 14.29
C ASP A 52 -18.26 -13.73 15.62
N GLU A 53 -17.20 -13.76 16.44
CA GLU A 53 -17.20 -14.43 17.74
C GLU A 53 -17.79 -13.55 18.88
N GLY A 54 -18.33 -12.39 18.54
CA GLY A 54 -18.81 -11.38 19.49
C GLY A 54 -17.76 -10.33 19.85
N GLY A 55 -18.23 -9.18 20.32
CA GLY A 55 -17.40 -8.00 20.57
C GLY A 55 -17.33 -7.06 19.36
N THR A 56 -16.42 -6.09 19.43
CA THR A 56 -16.26 -5.02 18.45
C THR A 56 -14.78 -4.76 18.23
N SER A 57 -14.39 -4.55 16.98
CA SER A 57 -13.07 -4.06 16.58
C SER A 57 -13.24 -2.77 15.78
N MET A 58 -12.14 -2.17 15.35
CA MET A 58 -12.14 -0.88 14.65
C MET A 58 -11.59 -1.01 13.23
N GLU A 59 -12.15 -0.25 12.33
CA GLU A 59 -11.71 -0.06 10.94
C GLU A 59 -11.28 1.39 10.73
N GLN A 60 -10.28 1.59 9.87
CA GLN A 60 -9.77 2.92 9.51
C GLN A 60 -10.37 3.37 8.18
N TYR A 61 -11.26 4.36 8.23
CA TYR A 61 -11.81 5.00 7.03
C TYR A 61 -11.10 6.32 6.80
N ILE A 62 -10.77 6.64 5.56
CA ILE A 62 -10.44 8.03 5.21
C ILE A 62 -11.75 8.83 5.22
N TYR A 63 -11.75 10.02 5.81
CA TYR A 63 -12.90 10.94 5.71
C TYR A 63 -13.25 11.15 4.24
N GLN A 64 -14.52 10.97 3.85
CA GLN A 64 -14.91 10.96 2.44
C GLN A 64 -14.52 12.26 1.73
N GLU A 65 -14.70 13.40 2.40
CA GLU A 65 -14.32 14.72 1.90
C GLU A 65 -12.80 14.94 1.76
N LYS A 66 -11.99 14.12 2.42
CA LYS A 66 -10.51 14.15 2.31
C LYS A 66 -9.98 13.10 1.34
N PHE A 67 -10.77 12.08 1.01
CA PHE A 67 -10.33 10.93 0.21
C PHE A 67 -9.78 11.32 -1.16
N PRO A 68 -10.44 12.19 -1.97
CA PRO A 68 -9.90 12.58 -3.26
C PRO A 68 -8.50 13.20 -3.12
N ALA A 69 -8.31 14.14 -2.21
CA ALA A 69 -7.02 14.83 -2.06
C ALA A 69 -5.91 13.92 -1.50
N VAL A 70 -6.23 13.01 -0.58
CA VAL A 70 -5.21 12.22 0.15
C VAL A 70 -4.86 10.92 -0.58
N PHE A 71 -5.81 10.31 -1.29
CA PHE A 71 -5.67 8.97 -1.85
C PHE A 71 -5.80 8.93 -3.37
N ALA A 72 -6.59 9.82 -3.98
CA ALA A 72 -7.01 9.68 -5.37
C ALA A 72 -6.93 11.01 -6.15
N ALA A 73 -5.89 11.81 -5.89
CA ALA A 73 -5.82 13.21 -6.33
C ALA A 73 -5.72 13.39 -7.85
N ASP A 74 -5.28 12.34 -8.54
CA ASP A 74 -5.15 12.26 -10.01
C ASP A 74 -6.18 11.31 -10.66
N VAL A 75 -7.19 10.87 -9.89
CA VAL A 75 -8.33 10.09 -10.41
C VAL A 75 -9.42 11.08 -10.86
N ASP A 76 -10.20 10.69 -11.87
CA ASP A 76 -11.41 11.40 -12.28
C ASP A 76 -12.31 11.73 -11.07
N PRO A 77 -12.82 12.96 -10.91
CA PRO A 77 -13.53 13.37 -9.70
C PRO A 77 -14.75 12.52 -9.34
N ASP A 78 -15.59 12.17 -10.33
CA ASP A 78 -16.79 11.35 -10.09
C ASP A 78 -16.39 9.93 -9.64
N THR A 79 -15.32 9.40 -10.24
CA THR A 79 -14.73 8.12 -9.84
C THR A 79 -14.14 8.17 -8.43
N ALA A 80 -13.41 9.24 -8.09
CA ALA A 80 -12.82 9.44 -6.76
C ALA A 80 -13.89 9.59 -5.67
N GLU A 81 -15.00 10.29 -5.96
CA GLU A 81 -16.14 10.38 -5.06
C GLU A 81 -16.79 9.01 -4.82
N LEU A 82 -17.00 8.23 -5.90
CA LEU A 82 -17.51 6.87 -5.77
C LEU A 82 -16.57 6.01 -4.92
N MET A 83 -15.26 6.06 -5.17
CA MET A 83 -14.26 5.34 -4.39
C MET A 83 -14.28 5.72 -2.90
N ALA A 84 -14.50 7.00 -2.58
CA ALA A 84 -14.60 7.47 -1.20
C ALA A 84 -15.79 6.85 -0.46
N VAL A 85 -16.92 6.71 -1.15
CA VAL A 85 -18.15 6.09 -0.62
C VAL A 85 -18.00 4.57 -0.49
N THR A 86 -17.36 3.92 -1.46
CA THR A 86 -17.23 2.46 -1.53
C THR A 86 -15.91 1.94 -0.96
N GLN A 87 -15.18 2.74 -0.18
CA GLN A 87 -13.90 2.35 0.38
C GLN A 87 -14.03 1.05 1.20
N ARG A 88 -13.10 0.11 1.00
CA ARG A 88 -12.93 -1.04 1.89
C ARG A 88 -11.83 -0.69 2.90
N PRO A 89 -12.18 -0.39 4.15
CA PRO A 89 -11.20 0.01 5.15
C PRO A 89 -10.33 -1.19 5.57
N PRO A 90 -9.06 -0.95 5.97
CA PRO A 90 -8.33 -1.92 6.76
C PRO A 90 -8.83 -1.93 8.21
N THR A 91 -8.74 -3.08 8.87
CA THR A 91 -8.88 -3.17 10.32
C THR A 91 -7.71 -2.45 10.99
N GLU A 92 -7.92 -1.95 12.21
CA GLU A 92 -6.87 -1.33 13.02
C GLU A 92 -5.70 -2.30 13.26
N ALA A 93 -6.01 -3.57 13.50
CA ALA A 93 -5.02 -4.63 13.68
C ALA A 93 -4.12 -4.79 12.44
N ALA A 94 -4.70 -4.79 11.24
CA ALA A 94 -3.93 -4.90 9.99
C ALA A 94 -2.91 -3.75 9.78
N GLN A 95 -3.13 -2.62 10.46
CA GLN A 95 -2.29 -1.43 10.36
C GLN A 95 -1.24 -1.37 11.48
N THR A 96 -1.57 -1.86 12.68
CA THR A 96 -0.77 -1.69 13.90
C THR A 96 0.02 -2.95 14.29
N GLU A 97 -0.37 -4.13 13.80
CA GLU A 97 0.39 -5.35 14.07
C GLU A 97 1.74 -5.35 13.34
N SER A 98 2.79 -5.64 14.10
CA SER A 98 4.13 -5.82 13.54
C SER A 98 4.21 -7.12 12.76
N VAL A 99 4.83 -7.09 11.59
CA VAL A 99 5.11 -8.33 10.85
C VAL A 99 6.21 -9.12 11.56
N THR A 100 6.10 -10.43 11.54
CA THR A 100 7.04 -11.45 12.04
C THR A 100 7.93 -12.02 10.92
N ARG A 101 7.54 -11.82 9.65
CA ARG A 101 8.26 -12.29 8.46
C ARG A 101 8.32 -11.26 7.34
N ALA A 102 9.32 -11.41 6.48
CA ALA A 102 9.55 -10.50 5.36
C ALA A 102 9.89 -11.23 4.06
N ALA A 103 8.87 -11.57 3.24
CA ALA A 103 9.07 -12.35 2.02
C ALA A 103 9.99 -11.68 0.99
N TRP A 104 10.08 -10.34 0.98
CA TRP A 104 10.99 -9.59 0.11
C TRP A 104 12.47 -9.87 0.39
N LYS A 105 12.81 -10.51 1.52
CA LYS A 105 14.18 -10.94 1.81
C LYS A 105 14.63 -12.14 0.97
N THR A 106 13.69 -12.92 0.45
CA THR A 106 13.98 -14.17 -0.28
C THR A 106 13.36 -14.23 -1.67
N ILE A 107 12.29 -13.48 -1.91
CA ILE A 107 11.59 -13.40 -3.20
C ILE A 107 11.96 -12.08 -3.89
N PRO A 108 12.38 -12.10 -5.17
CA PRO A 108 12.63 -10.89 -5.94
C PRO A 108 11.43 -9.93 -5.93
N SER A 109 11.70 -8.63 -5.88
CA SER A 109 10.65 -7.61 -5.76
C SER A 109 10.79 -6.47 -6.77
N TRP A 110 9.63 -5.90 -7.11
CA TRP A 110 9.46 -4.71 -7.93
C TRP A 110 8.62 -3.69 -7.17
N THR A 111 8.92 -2.41 -7.35
CA THR A 111 8.19 -1.33 -6.68
C THR A 111 7.86 -0.22 -7.67
N LEU A 112 6.58 0.08 -7.80
CA LEU A 112 6.10 1.29 -8.45
C LEU A 112 5.96 2.39 -7.40
N ILE A 113 6.74 3.46 -7.58
CA ILE A 113 6.79 4.62 -6.71
C ILE A 113 5.93 5.73 -7.30
N THR A 114 5.01 6.26 -6.51
CA THR A 114 4.09 7.34 -6.87
C THR A 114 4.57 8.64 -6.25
N THR A 115 4.99 9.62 -7.07
CA THR A 115 5.71 10.81 -6.57
C THR A 115 4.81 11.87 -5.92
N GLN A 116 3.49 11.75 -6.04
CA GLN A 116 2.50 12.67 -5.45
C GLN A 116 1.65 11.98 -4.37
N ASP A 117 2.13 10.87 -3.83
CA ASP A 117 1.41 10.08 -2.82
C ASP A 117 1.42 10.77 -1.46
N MET A 118 0.22 11.10 -0.96
CA MET A 118 0.00 11.70 0.35
C MET A 118 -0.40 10.66 1.42
N GLY A 119 -0.57 9.40 1.04
CA GLY A 119 -0.81 8.28 1.95
C GLY A 119 0.51 7.67 2.42
N VAL A 120 1.30 7.18 1.46
CA VAL A 120 2.62 6.58 1.65
C VAL A 120 3.65 7.48 0.94
N PRO A 121 4.34 8.39 1.65
CA PRO A 121 5.17 9.40 0.99
C PRO A 121 6.25 8.79 0.08
N PRO A 122 6.60 9.44 -1.06
CA PRO A 122 7.55 8.90 -2.03
C PRO A 122 8.90 8.53 -1.41
N ASP A 123 9.39 9.30 -0.44
CA ASP A 123 10.66 9.04 0.23
C ASP A 123 10.61 7.77 1.10
N LEU A 124 9.46 7.48 1.71
CA LEU A 124 9.24 6.22 2.39
C LEU A 124 9.24 5.06 1.38
N GLN A 125 8.55 5.21 0.25
CA GLN A 125 8.52 4.18 -0.80
C GLN A 125 9.93 3.89 -1.34
N ARG A 126 10.73 4.92 -1.63
CA ARG A 126 12.14 4.81 -2.05
C ARG A 126 13.00 4.11 -1.00
N PHE A 127 12.86 4.50 0.27
CA PHE A 127 13.59 3.87 1.38
C PHE A 127 13.30 2.37 1.45
N LEU A 128 12.01 2.00 1.40
CA LEU A 128 11.55 0.62 1.50
C LEU A 128 11.98 -0.21 0.28
N ALA A 129 11.83 0.33 -0.92
CA ALA A 129 12.26 -0.33 -2.16
C ALA A 129 13.77 -0.58 -2.17
N LYS A 130 14.57 0.42 -1.79
CA LYS A 130 16.03 0.30 -1.67
C LYS A 130 16.41 -0.78 -0.65
N ARG A 131 15.76 -0.80 0.52
CA ARG A 131 16.00 -1.82 1.55
C ARG A 131 15.67 -3.23 1.04
N ALA A 132 14.62 -3.35 0.24
CA ALA A 132 14.19 -4.63 -0.34
C ALA A 132 15.03 -5.08 -1.54
N GLY A 133 15.98 -4.26 -2.03
CA GLY A 133 16.69 -4.54 -3.29
C GLY A 133 15.75 -4.60 -4.49
N SER A 134 14.63 -3.87 -4.42
CA SER A 134 13.56 -3.90 -5.39
C SER A 134 13.97 -3.22 -6.70
N THR A 135 13.49 -3.74 -7.83
CA THR A 135 13.55 -3.02 -9.10
C THR A 135 12.48 -1.93 -9.09
N THR A 136 12.88 -0.67 -9.26
CA THR A 136 11.99 0.47 -9.09
C THR A 136 11.59 1.13 -10.41
N VAL A 137 10.34 1.55 -10.50
CA VAL A 137 9.83 2.51 -11.49
C VAL A 137 9.18 3.66 -10.72
N GLU A 138 9.49 4.91 -11.05
CA GLU A 138 8.81 6.08 -10.45
C GLU A 138 7.92 6.76 -11.48
N ILE A 139 6.70 7.15 -11.09
CA ILE A 139 5.78 7.91 -11.93
C ILE A 139 5.09 9.03 -11.16
N GLU A 140 4.71 10.09 -11.89
CA GLU A 140 3.88 11.18 -11.34
C GLU A 140 2.44 10.71 -11.20
N ALA A 141 2.06 10.27 -10.00
CA ALA A 141 0.71 9.80 -9.66
C ALA A 141 0.46 9.95 -8.16
N SER A 142 -0.83 9.99 -7.78
CA SER A 142 -1.26 9.86 -6.38
C SER A 142 -1.27 8.39 -5.93
N HIS A 143 -1.84 8.09 -4.76
CA HIS A 143 -1.82 6.74 -4.19
C HIS A 143 -2.63 5.72 -5.00
N ALA A 144 -3.80 6.11 -5.51
CA ALA A 144 -4.72 5.26 -6.27
C ALA A 144 -4.28 5.00 -7.73
N VAL A 145 -2.98 4.80 -7.94
CA VAL A 145 -2.36 4.68 -9.27
C VAL A 145 -2.88 3.53 -10.11
N ALA A 146 -3.37 2.45 -9.50
CA ALA A 146 -4.03 1.36 -10.22
C ALA A 146 -5.34 1.80 -10.90
N VAL A 147 -5.94 2.91 -10.46
CA VAL A 147 -7.13 3.52 -11.05
C VAL A 147 -6.76 4.65 -11.99
N SER A 148 -5.91 5.59 -11.57
CA SER A 148 -5.55 6.75 -12.39
C SER A 148 -4.66 6.37 -13.59
N GLN A 149 -3.73 5.45 -13.39
CA GLN A 149 -2.71 5.06 -14.38
C GLN A 149 -2.48 3.53 -14.36
N PRO A 150 -3.48 2.73 -14.80
CA PRO A 150 -3.39 1.27 -14.76
C PRO A 150 -2.30 0.67 -15.68
N GLY A 151 -1.92 1.37 -16.76
CA GLY A 151 -0.91 0.91 -17.72
C GLY A 151 0.44 0.62 -17.08
N PRO A 152 1.11 1.61 -16.47
CA PRO A 152 2.37 1.42 -15.74
C PRO A 152 2.33 0.31 -14.68
N VAL A 153 1.18 0.14 -14.00
CA VAL A 153 1.00 -0.94 -13.03
C VAL A 153 1.02 -2.31 -13.72
N ALA A 154 0.26 -2.46 -14.81
CA ALA A 154 0.22 -3.69 -15.59
C ALA A 154 1.59 -4.04 -16.20
N ASP A 155 2.30 -3.04 -16.71
CA ASP A 155 3.63 -3.22 -17.30
C ASP A 155 4.66 -3.69 -16.26
N LEU A 156 4.61 -3.16 -15.03
CA LEU A 156 5.49 -3.60 -13.96
C LEU A 156 5.19 -5.06 -13.55
N ILE A 157 3.91 -5.44 -13.49
CA ILE A 157 3.48 -6.81 -13.21
C ILE A 157 3.97 -7.76 -14.31
N ASP A 158 3.77 -7.42 -15.59
CA ASP A 158 4.25 -8.23 -16.73
C ASP A 158 5.78 -8.36 -16.71
N THR A 159 6.49 -7.27 -16.43
CA THR A 159 7.96 -7.27 -16.26
C THR A 159 8.40 -8.25 -15.17
N ALA A 160 7.78 -8.16 -13.98
CA ALA A 160 8.08 -9.05 -12.86
C ALA A 160 7.79 -10.52 -13.19
N ALA A 161 6.66 -10.80 -13.85
CA ALA A 161 6.27 -12.13 -14.28
C ALA A 161 7.28 -12.71 -15.29
N ARG A 162 7.65 -11.95 -16.33
CA ARG A 162 8.62 -12.40 -17.34
C ARG A 162 10.02 -12.61 -16.77
N ALA A 163 10.45 -11.76 -15.83
CA ALA A 163 11.76 -11.88 -15.21
C ALA A 163 11.90 -13.13 -14.30
N THR A 164 10.78 -13.71 -13.87
CA THR A 164 10.76 -14.81 -12.89
C THR A 164 10.13 -16.10 -13.41
N THR A 165 9.59 -16.08 -14.63
CA THR A 165 9.12 -17.28 -15.34
C THR A 165 10.32 -17.96 -16.02
N ARG A 166 10.57 -19.21 -15.67
CA ARG A 166 11.44 -20.14 -16.42
C ARG A 166 10.59 -21.04 -17.30
#